data_AF-A0A9D5A9U9-F1
#
_entry.id   AF-A0A9D5A9U9-F1
#
_cell.length_a   1.000
_cell.length_b   1.000
_cell.length_c   1.000
_cell.angle_alpha   90.00
_cell.angle_beta   90.00
_cell.angle_gamma   90.00
#
_symmetry.space_group_name_H-M   'P 1'
#
loop_
_entity.id
_entity.type
_entity.pdbx_description
1 polymer ?
#
loop_
_entity_poly.entity_id
_entity_poly.type
_entity_poly.pdbx_seq_one_letter_code
_entity_poly.pdbx_strand_id
1 'polypeptide(L)'
;MARISTLYLLAYNSFQAIGWAVSLTIILFNLLSTSSVTGTFTSAGTLICFLQSAAFLEVIHGAIGLVPSGVLLPMLQWSGRTHFVLAIVRGIPEVQELPFVFITFLAWSIGEVIRYSHYAFSCLGNCPSWITYIRYTAFIVLYPLGVFPGEVWAMYQALPI
;
A
#
# COMPACT_ATOMS: atom_id res chain seq x y z
N MET A 1 -24.49 9.96 -4.23
CA MET A 1 -24.31 8.49 -4.31
C MET A 1 -25.46 7.82 -3.58
N ALA A 2 -25.92 6.66 -4.05
CA ALA A 2 -26.88 5.86 -3.30
C ALA A 2 -26.27 5.41 -1.96
N ARG A 3 -27.09 5.36 -0.91
CA ARG A 3 -26.66 4.97 0.46
C ARG A 3 -25.91 3.64 0.50
N ILE A 4 -26.27 2.72 -0.40
CA ILE A 4 -25.64 1.39 -0.55
C ILE A 4 -24.20 1.51 -1.07
N SER A 5 -23.95 2.35 -2.07
CA SER A 5 -22.60 2.57 -2.63
C SER A 5 -21.67 3.18 -1.59
N THR A 6 -22.16 4.11 -0.77
CA THR A 6 -21.40 4.71 0.33
C THR A 6 -21.05 3.68 1.41
N LEU A 7 -22.00 2.81 1.79
CA LEU A 7 -21.76 1.76 2.77
C LEU A 7 -20.73 0.73 2.26
N TYR A 8 -20.84 0.34 0.99
CA TYR A 8 -19.89 -0.55 0.35
C TYR A 8 -18.48 0.05 0.34
N LEU A 9 -18.33 1.31 -0.08
CA LEU A 9 -17.03 1.99 -0.08
C LEU A 9 -16.47 2.13 1.33
N LEU A 10 -17.31 2.44 2.31
CA LEU A 10 -16.89 2.51 3.71
C LEU A 10 -16.33 1.17 4.18
N ALA A 11 -17.04 0.06 3.91
CA ALA A 11 -16.59 -1.28 4.26
C ALA A 11 -15.28 -1.65 3.55
N TYR A 12 -15.18 -1.41 2.25
CA TYR A 12 -13.96 -1.67 1.46
C TYR A 12 -12.75 -0.88 2.00
N ASN A 13 -12.91 0.43 2.18
CA ASN A 13 -11.82 1.28 2.68
C ASN A 13 -11.43 0.90 4.12
N SER A 14 -12.38 0.53 4.97
CA SER A 14 -12.10 0.09 6.34
C SER A 14 -11.35 -1.24 6.35
N PHE A 15 -11.76 -2.20 5.51
CA PHE A 15 -11.07 -3.48 5.35
C PHE A 15 -9.62 -3.29 4.89
N GLN A 16 -9.40 -2.47 3.86
CA GLN A 16 -8.05 -2.17 3.39
C GLN A 16 -7.22 -1.46 4.47
N ALA A 17 -7.77 -0.45 5.16
CA ALA A 17 -7.07 0.24 6.24
C ALA A 17 -6.62 -0.73 7.35
N ILE A 18 -7.49 -1.65 7.76
CA ILE A 18 -7.18 -2.67 8.77
C ILE A 18 -6.10 -3.62 8.24
N GLY A 19 -6.22 -4.10 6.99
CA GLY A 19 -5.24 -5.01 6.40
C GLY A 19 -3.84 -4.41 6.35
N TRP A 20 -3.72 -3.14 5.95
CA TRP A 20 -2.43 -2.44 5.93
C TRP A 20 -1.90 -2.14 7.33
N ALA A 21 -2.77 -1.87 8.31
CA ALA A 21 -2.37 -1.69 9.71
C ALA A 21 -1.86 -2.99 10.34
N VAL A 22 -2.49 -4.13 10.01
CA VAL A 22 -2.01 -5.45 10.41
C VAL A 22 -0.65 -5.74 9.77
N SER A 23 -0.49 -5.46 8.48
CA SER A 23 0.80 -5.60 7.78
C SER A 23 1.90 -4.79 8.45
N LEU A 24 1.62 -3.51 8.77
CA LEU A 24 2.54 -2.64 9.49
C LEU A 24 2.92 -3.21 10.86
N THR A 25 1.94 -3.73 11.60
CA THR A 25 2.16 -4.30 12.94
C THR A 25 3.04 -5.54 12.87
N ILE A 26 2.81 -6.42 11.88
CA ILE A 26 3.65 -7.61 11.66
C ILE A 26 5.09 -7.21 11.35
N ILE A 27 5.30 -6.22 10.46
CA ILE A 27 6.63 -5.72 10.09
C ILE A 27 7.36 -5.16 11.31
N LEU A 28 6.71 -4.32 12.11
CA LEU A 28 7.29 -3.71 13.31
C LEU A 28 7.58 -4.77 14.39
N PHE A 29 6.66 -5.71 14.60
CA PHE A 29 6.86 -6.79 15.56
C PHE A 29 8.01 -7.72 15.15
N ASN A 30 8.13 -8.03 13.86
CA ASN A 30 9.25 -8.80 13.32
C ASN A 30 10.58 -8.08 13.61
N LEU A 31 10.66 -6.78 13.27
CA LEU A 31 11.85 -5.97 13.54
C LEU A 31 12.23 -5.96 15.02
N LEU A 32 11.25 -5.79 15.92
CA LEU A 32 11.50 -5.77 17.37
C LEU A 32 11.93 -7.14 17.91
N SER A 33 11.39 -8.23 17.35
CA SER A 33 11.67 -9.59 17.83
C SER A 33 13.01 -10.14 17.33
N THR A 34 13.35 -9.85 16.08
CA THR A 34 14.58 -10.39 15.44
C THR A 34 15.73 -9.40 15.43
N SER A 35 15.47 -8.11 15.68
CA SER A 35 16.41 -7.01 15.47
C SER A 35 17.01 -6.99 14.05
N SER A 36 16.32 -7.61 13.09
CA SER A 36 16.74 -7.68 11.69
C SER A 36 15.63 -7.21 10.76
N VAL A 37 16.05 -6.64 9.63
CA VAL A 37 15.17 -6.25 8.52
C VAL A 37 15.02 -7.36 7.47
N THR A 38 15.87 -8.39 7.55
CA THR A 38 15.83 -9.58 6.69
C THR A 38 14.63 -10.45 7.05
N GLY A 39 14.00 -11.11 6.08
CA GLY A 39 12.77 -11.89 6.30
C GLY A 39 11.47 -11.08 6.45
N THR A 40 11.49 -9.78 6.15
CA THR A 40 10.27 -8.94 6.14
C THR A 40 9.24 -9.44 5.13
N PHE A 41 9.71 -9.90 3.96
CA PHE A 41 8.83 -10.49 2.96
C PHE A 41 8.19 -11.79 3.46
N THR A 42 8.95 -12.64 4.14
CA THR A 42 8.44 -13.91 4.69
C THR A 42 7.34 -13.69 5.73
N SER A 43 7.44 -12.62 6.52
CA SER A 43 6.45 -12.32 7.56
C SER A 43 5.19 -11.62 7.04
N ALA A 44 5.34 -10.56 6.23
CA ALA A 44 4.21 -9.71 5.80
C ALA A 44 3.93 -9.73 4.29
N GLY A 45 4.83 -10.28 3.47
CA GLY A 45 4.78 -10.21 2.01
C GLY A 45 3.55 -10.84 1.40
N THR A 46 3.10 -12.00 1.90
CA THR A 46 1.87 -12.65 1.42
C THR A 46 0.64 -11.78 1.65
N LEU A 47 0.53 -11.14 2.82
CA LEU A 47 -0.58 -10.25 3.14
C LEU A 47 -0.54 -8.99 2.26
N ILE A 48 0.64 -8.39 2.08
CA ILE A 48 0.83 -7.22 1.20
C ILE A 48 0.49 -7.56 -0.25
N CYS A 49 0.90 -8.72 -0.75
CA CYS A 49 0.54 -9.19 -2.10
C CYS A 49 -0.99 -9.32 -2.26
N PHE A 50 -1.68 -9.83 -1.24
CA PHE A 50 -3.13 -9.94 -1.23
C PHE A 50 -3.80 -8.57 -1.24
N LEU A 51 -3.40 -7.64 -0.36
CA LEU A 51 -3.96 -6.29 -0.28
C LEU A 51 -3.74 -5.50 -1.57
N GLN A 52 -2.55 -5.64 -2.17
CA GLN A 52 -2.21 -5.04 -3.45
C GLN A 52 -3.05 -5.62 -4.59
N SER A 53 -3.32 -6.92 -4.58
CA SER A 53 -4.23 -7.54 -5.55
C SER A 53 -5.67 -7.04 -5.37
N ALA A 54 -6.13 -6.94 -4.13
CA ALA A 54 -7.45 -6.40 -3.80
C ALA A 54 -7.61 -4.92 -4.20
N ALA A 55 -6.52 -4.15 -4.22
CA ALA A 55 -6.53 -2.75 -4.67
C ALA A 55 -6.90 -2.58 -6.15
N PHE A 56 -6.88 -3.66 -6.96
CA PHE A 56 -7.43 -3.62 -8.32
C PHE A 56 -8.92 -3.26 -8.35
N LEU A 57 -9.65 -3.51 -7.26
CA LEU A 57 -11.04 -3.07 -7.14
C LEU A 57 -11.20 -1.55 -7.28
N GLU A 58 -10.18 -0.74 -6.94
CA GLU A 58 -10.22 0.72 -7.15
C GLU A 58 -10.31 1.10 -8.63
N VAL A 59 -9.63 0.33 -9.49
CA VAL A 59 -9.73 0.48 -10.95
C VAL A 59 -11.16 0.20 -11.41
N ILE A 60 -11.76 -0.87 -10.89
CA ILE A 60 -13.13 -1.26 -11.21
C ILE A 60 -14.13 -0.21 -10.70
N HIS A 61 -13.93 0.33 -9.50
CA HIS A 61 -14.77 1.40 -8.95
C HIS A 61 -14.74 2.65 -9.84
N GLY A 62 -13.57 3.02 -10.34
CA GLY A 62 -13.42 4.08 -11.34
C GLY A 62 -14.14 3.76 -12.65
N ALA A 63 -14.06 2.51 -13.12
CA ALA A 63 -14.60 2.11 -14.42
C ALA A 63 -16.13 2.07 -14.45
N ILE A 64 -16.74 1.69 -13.33
CA ILE A 64 -18.19 1.67 -13.15
C ILE A 64 -18.72 3.08 -12.81
N GLY A 65 -17.84 4.08 -12.60
CA GLY A 65 -18.24 5.44 -12.21
C GLY A 65 -18.69 5.55 -10.76
N LEU A 66 -18.31 4.59 -9.92
CA LEU A 66 -18.63 4.55 -8.50
C LEU A 66 -17.82 5.61 -7.72
N VAL A 67 -16.63 5.96 -8.23
CA VAL A 67 -15.77 7.04 -7.70
C VAL A 67 -15.45 8.02 -8.83
N PRO A 68 -15.48 9.35 -8.58
CA PRO A 68 -15.29 10.36 -9.62
C PRO A 68 -13.85 10.47 -10.17
N SER A 69 -12.88 9.76 -9.59
CA SER A 69 -11.46 9.81 -9.97
C SER A 69 -11.15 9.18 -11.33
N GLY A 70 -12.12 8.48 -11.94
CA GLY A 70 -11.90 7.73 -13.18
C GLY A 70 -10.97 6.53 -13.00
N VAL A 71 -10.53 5.96 -14.12
CA VAL A 71 -9.84 4.65 -14.19
C VAL A 71 -8.33 4.79 -14.30
N LEU A 72 -7.86 5.78 -15.06
CA LEU A 72 -6.46 5.90 -15.49
C LEU A 72 -5.48 5.99 -14.31
N LEU A 73 -5.76 6.87 -13.36
CA LEU A 73 -4.86 7.12 -12.23
C LEU A 73 -4.76 5.91 -11.28
N PRO A 74 -5.87 5.28 -10.84
CA PRO A 74 -5.81 4.03 -10.08
C PRO A 74 -5.08 2.91 -10.83
N MET A 75 -5.25 2.80 -12.16
CA MET A 75 -4.55 1.78 -12.95
C MET A 75 -3.04 1.98 -12.97
N LEU A 76 -2.57 3.20 -13.21
CA LEU A 76 -1.14 3.52 -13.20
C LEU A 76 -0.53 3.25 -11.83
N GLN A 77 -1.20 3.69 -10.77
CA GLN A 77 -0.73 3.48 -9.40
C GLN A 77 -0.70 1.99 -9.02
N TRP A 78 -1.75 1.25 -9.37
CA TRP A 78 -1.83 -0.19 -9.09
C TRP A 78 -0.80 -0.98 -9.89
N SER A 79 -0.69 -0.73 -11.20
CA SER A 79 0.22 -1.48 -12.08
C SER A 79 1.68 -1.35 -11.67
N GLY A 80 2.16 -0.14 -11.33
CA GLY A 80 3.54 0.07 -10.88
C GLY A 80 3.89 -0.75 -9.63
N ARG A 81 3.06 -0.66 -8.59
CA ARG A 81 3.28 -1.37 -7.32
C ARG A 81 3.09 -2.87 -7.42
N THR A 82 2.10 -3.30 -8.20
CA THR A 82 1.83 -4.72 -8.44
C THR A 82 2.97 -5.36 -9.22
N HIS A 83 3.53 -4.66 -10.21
CA HIS A 83 4.73 -5.11 -10.92
C HIS A 83 5.90 -5.31 -9.96
N PHE A 84 6.20 -4.31 -9.11
CA PHE A 84 7.25 -4.43 -8.12
C PHE A 84 7.05 -5.64 -7.19
N VAL A 85 5.91 -5.74 -6.51
CA VAL A 85 5.74 -6.74 -5.45
C VAL A 85 5.48 -8.15 -5.98
N LEU A 86 4.66 -8.30 -7.03
CA LEU A 86 4.26 -9.61 -7.55
C LEU A 86 5.23 -10.15 -8.60
N ALA A 87 5.76 -9.30 -9.47
CA ALA A 87 6.65 -9.77 -10.55
C ALA A 87 8.11 -9.87 -10.07
N ILE A 88 8.57 -8.91 -9.28
CA ILE A 88 9.99 -8.80 -8.90
C ILE A 88 10.23 -9.43 -7.54
N VAL A 89 9.67 -8.84 -6.47
CA VAL A 89 9.97 -9.30 -5.10
C VAL A 89 9.51 -10.74 -4.88
N ARG A 90 8.30 -11.10 -5.31
CA ARG A 90 7.80 -12.48 -5.19
C ARG A 90 8.52 -13.47 -6.11
N GLY A 91 9.01 -13.02 -7.27
CA GLY A 91 9.65 -13.87 -8.26
C GLY A 91 11.12 -14.19 -7.97
N ILE A 92 11.82 -13.31 -7.24
CA ILE A 92 13.27 -13.38 -7.03
C ILE A 92 13.55 -13.47 -5.52
N PRO A 93 13.84 -14.68 -4.98
CA PRO A 93 14.12 -14.88 -3.55
C PRO A 93 15.27 -14.00 -3.02
N GLU A 94 16.28 -13.72 -3.85
CA GLU A 94 17.44 -12.90 -3.49
C GLU A 94 17.03 -11.46 -3.16
N VAL A 95 16.01 -10.94 -3.83
CA VAL A 95 15.48 -9.59 -3.60
C VAL A 95 14.69 -9.51 -2.30
N GLN A 96 14.05 -10.61 -1.87
CA GLN A 96 13.21 -10.66 -0.68
C GLN A 96 13.97 -10.37 0.62
N GLU A 97 15.26 -10.73 0.64
CA GLU A 97 16.14 -10.52 1.79
C GLU A 97 16.78 -9.12 1.83
N LEU A 98 16.59 -8.32 0.79
CA LEU A 98 17.17 -6.98 0.73
C LEU A 98 16.47 -6.03 1.72
N PRO A 99 17.23 -5.16 2.41
CA PRO A 99 16.67 -4.17 3.34
C PRO A 99 15.74 -3.17 2.65
N PHE A 100 15.86 -3.02 1.33
CA PHE A 100 15.00 -2.15 0.51
C PHE A 100 13.54 -2.63 0.48
N VAL A 101 13.30 -3.94 0.55
CA VAL A 101 11.94 -4.49 0.65
C VAL A 101 11.29 -4.07 1.96
N PHE A 102 12.03 -4.10 3.07
CA PHE A 102 11.56 -3.60 4.37
C PHE A 102 11.19 -2.11 4.29
N ILE A 103 12.07 -1.26 3.76
CA ILE A 103 11.81 0.18 3.63
C ILE A 103 10.55 0.43 2.81
N THR A 104 10.42 -0.28 1.68
CA THR A 104 9.27 -0.16 0.78
C THR A 104 7.97 -0.58 1.47
N PHE A 105 7.96 -1.75 2.12
CA PHE A 105 6.78 -2.29 2.79
C PHE A 105 6.34 -1.45 3.99
N LEU A 106 7.30 -0.92 4.74
CA LEU A 106 7.04 0.00 5.84
C LEU A 106 6.40 1.30 5.31
N ALA A 107 7.02 1.92 4.31
CA ALA A 107 6.53 3.17 3.72
C ALA A 107 5.14 3.00 3.09
N TRP A 108 4.92 1.91 2.36
CA TRP A 108 3.62 1.57 1.79
C TRP A 108 2.57 1.37 2.86
N SER A 109 2.86 0.55 3.88
CA SER A 109 1.87 0.25 4.91
C SER A 109 1.43 1.51 5.67
N ILE A 110 2.35 2.42 6.00
CA ILE A 110 2.00 3.71 6.62
C ILE A 110 1.16 4.56 5.66
N GLY A 111 1.59 4.70 4.41
CA GLY A 111 0.89 5.50 3.41
C GLY A 111 -0.53 5.01 3.13
N GLU A 112 -0.68 3.69 3.03
CA GLU A 112 -1.97 3.04 2.74
C GLU A 112 -2.93 3.10 3.92
N VAL A 113 -2.47 2.91 5.15
CA VAL A 113 -3.30 3.12 6.35
C VAL A 113 -3.88 4.54 6.33
N ILE A 114 -3.04 5.55 6.13
CA ILE A 114 -3.49 6.95 6.10
C ILE A 114 -4.49 7.19 4.94
N ARG A 115 -4.19 6.66 3.74
CA ARG A 115 -5.01 6.83 2.54
C ARG A 115 -6.40 6.22 2.72
N TYR A 116 -6.47 4.95 3.12
CA TYR A 116 -7.73 4.24 3.28
C TYR A 116 -8.55 4.76 4.47
N SER A 117 -7.91 5.14 5.58
CA SER A 117 -8.60 5.82 6.67
C SER A 117 -9.22 7.13 6.19
N HIS A 118 -8.49 7.95 5.43
CA HIS A 118 -9.03 9.18 4.84
C HIS A 118 -10.24 8.90 3.94
N TYR A 119 -10.17 7.88 3.08
CA TYR A 119 -11.29 7.50 2.21
C TYR A 119 -12.50 6.99 2.99
N ALA A 120 -12.31 6.21 4.05
CA ALA A 120 -13.38 5.76 4.93
C ALA A 120 -14.10 6.95 5.60
N PHE A 121 -13.35 7.89 6.19
CA PHE A 121 -13.94 9.09 6.82
C PHE A 121 -14.59 10.03 5.80
N SER A 122 -14.05 10.11 4.57
CA SER A 122 -14.66 10.88 3.48
C SER A 122 -16.02 10.31 3.07
N CYS A 123 -16.20 8.99 3.12
CA CYS A 123 -17.50 8.36 2.86
C CYS A 123 -18.56 8.71 3.92
N LEU A 124 -18.14 8.98 5.16
CA LEU A 124 -19.02 9.42 6.24
C LEU A 124 -19.40 10.91 6.15
N GLY A 125 -18.85 11.65 5.19
CA GLY A 125 -19.13 13.08 4.98
C GLY A 125 -18.48 14.01 6.01
N ASN A 126 -17.73 13.48 6.97
CA ASN A 126 -17.04 14.25 8.00
C ASN A 126 -15.59 13.77 8.14
N CYS A 127 -14.74 14.16 7.17
CA CYS A 127 -13.31 13.86 7.25
C CYS A 127 -12.62 14.86 8.18
N PRO A 128 -12.00 14.40 9.28
CA PRO A 128 -11.26 15.29 10.16
C PRO A 128 -10.08 15.95 9.43
N SER A 129 -9.95 17.27 9.56
CA SER A 129 -8.90 18.06 8.89
C SER A 129 -7.47 17.59 9.20
N TRP A 130 -7.25 17.05 10.40
CA TRP A 130 -5.96 16.52 10.81
C TRP A 130 -5.54 15.27 10.01
N ILE A 131 -6.47 14.42 9.59
CA ILE A 131 -6.16 13.23 8.75
C ILE A 131 -5.71 13.70 7.37
N THR A 132 -6.41 14.69 6.82
CA THR A 132 -6.04 15.31 5.55
C THR A 132 -4.66 15.96 5.63
N TYR A 133 -4.35 16.64 6.74
CA TYR A 133 -3.02 17.21 6.98
C TYR A 133 -1.93 16.14 7.04
N ILE A 134 -2.14 15.07 7.82
CA ILE A 134 -1.20 13.95 7.92
C ILE A 134 -0.99 13.30 6.55
N ARG A 135 -2.06 13.10 5.78
CA ARG A 135 -1.98 12.54 4.43
C ARG A 135 -1.01 13.32 3.55
N TYR A 136 -1.16 14.63 3.47
CA TYR A 136 -0.30 15.44 2.60
C TYR A 136 1.12 15.57 3.15
N THR A 137 1.28 15.72 4.48
CA THR A 137 2.59 15.87 5.11
C THR A 137 3.40 14.58 5.05
N ALA A 138 2.78 13.44 5.38
CA ALA A 138 3.42 12.14 5.33
C ALA A 138 3.79 11.76 3.90
N PHE A 139 2.96 12.13 2.91
CA PHE A 139 3.26 11.83 1.50
C PHE A 139 4.57 12.47 1.02
N ILE A 140 4.93 13.67 1.51
CA ILE A 140 6.19 14.35 1.15
C ILE A 140 7.41 13.51 1.53
N VAL A 141 7.33 12.78 2.65
CA VAL A 141 8.44 11.97 3.16
C VAL A 141 8.37 10.53 2.65
N LEU A 142 7.18 9.94 2.69
CA LEU A 142 6.96 8.53 2.36
C LEU A 142 7.12 8.26 0.86
N TYR A 143 6.77 9.21 0.00
CA TYR A 143 6.84 9.00 -1.44
C TYR A 143 8.28 8.88 -1.95
N PRO A 144 9.22 9.80 -1.62
CA PRO A 144 10.63 9.63 -1.95
C PRO A 144 11.23 8.37 -1.33
N LEU A 145 10.89 8.05 -0.07
CA LEU A 145 11.42 6.87 0.63
C LEU A 145 10.93 5.54 0.04
N GLY A 146 9.67 5.46 -0.39
CA GLY A 146 9.12 4.25 -1.00
C GLY A 146 9.63 4.02 -2.42
N VAL A 147 9.72 5.08 -3.23
CA VAL A 147 10.00 4.96 -4.67
C VAL A 147 11.51 4.91 -4.95
N PHE A 148 12.31 5.84 -4.41
CA PHE A 148 13.72 5.95 -4.81
C PHE A 148 14.61 4.85 -4.21
N PRO A 149 14.78 4.74 -2.89
CA PRO A 149 15.64 3.70 -2.31
C PRO A 149 14.92 2.36 -2.20
N GLY A 150 13.58 2.35 -2.18
CA GLY A 150 12.77 1.14 -2.07
C GLY A 150 12.64 0.41 -3.41
N GLU A 151 11.69 0.86 -4.23
CA GLU A 151 11.36 0.19 -5.49
C GLU A 151 12.51 0.24 -6.50
N VAL A 152 12.99 1.42 -6.87
CA VAL A 152 13.93 1.59 -7.99
C VAL A 152 15.27 0.90 -7.70
N TRP A 153 15.79 1.03 -6.48
CA TRP A 153 17.06 0.42 -6.12
C TRP A 153 16.97 -1.11 -5.98
N ALA A 154 15.88 -1.62 -5.41
CA ALA A 154 15.65 -3.06 -5.35
C ALA A 154 15.50 -3.67 -6.76
N MET A 155 14.83 -2.96 -7.68
CA MET A 155 14.73 -3.38 -9.08
C MET A 155 16.09 -3.36 -9.79
N TYR A 156 16.94 -2.36 -9.54
CA TYR A 156 18.29 -2.30 -10.10
C TYR A 156 19.16 -3.47 -9.63
N GLN A 157 19.09 -3.82 -8.34
CA GLN A 157 19.82 -4.96 -7.76
C GLN A 157 19.27 -6.33 -8.24
N ALA A 158 18.07 -6.37 -8.80
CA ALA A 158 17.45 -7.58 -9.34
C ALA A 158 17.91 -7.92 -10.77
N LEU A 159 18.58 -6.99 -11.47
CA LEU A 159 19.04 -7.23 -12.84
C LEU A 159 20.25 -8.18 -12.83
N PRO A 160 20.23 -9.25 -13.67
CA PRO A 160 21.41 -10.11 -13.83
C PRO A 160 22.54 -9.29 -14.45
N ILE A 161 23.71 -9.35 -13.83
CA ILE A 161 24.96 -8.73 -14.30
C ILE A 161 25.58 -9.60 -15.41
#